data_AF-A0A9Q0S382-F1
#
_entry.id   AF-A0A9Q0S382-F1
#
_cell.length_a   1.000
_cell.length_b   1.000
_cell.length_c   1.000
_cell.angle_alpha   90.00
_cell.angle_beta   90.00
_cell.angle_gamma   90.00
#
_symmetry.space_group_name_H-M   'P 1'
#
loop_
_entity.id
_entity.type
_entity.pdbx_description
1 polymer ?
#
loop_
_entity_poly.entity_id
_entity_poly.type
_entity_poly.pdbx_seq_one_letter_code
_entity_poly.pdbx_strand_id
1 'polypeptide(L)'
;MNKDVRHILANGSLFFPAFDAGSFRQDVHWAIYKCVASNSVGTIVSRDMSVKAVQMKCDLFDVVRGLNVRSCSTVAMSLTIY
;
A
#
# COMPACT_ATOMS: atom_id res chain seq x y z
N MET A 1 -12.29 16.83 3.11
CA MET A 1 -12.30 15.35 3.12
C MET A 1 -10.88 14.89 3.36
N ASN A 2 -10.54 14.44 4.57
CA ASN A 2 -9.20 13.94 4.87
C ASN A 2 -9.00 12.64 4.10
N LYS A 3 -8.14 12.64 3.08
CA LYS A 3 -7.71 11.43 2.40
C LYS A 3 -6.61 10.79 3.23
N ASP A 4 -6.99 9.99 4.22
CA ASP A 4 -6.04 9.19 4.98
C ASP A 4 -5.32 8.21 4.05
N VAL A 5 -3.98 8.16 4.19
CA VAL A 5 -3.07 7.51 3.24
C VAL A 5 -2.67 6.09 3.72
N ARG A 6 -3.01 5.78 4.97
CA ARG A 6 -2.85 4.47 5.62
C ARG A 6 -3.79 4.37 6.81
N HIS A 7 -4.21 3.15 7.15
CA HIS A 7 -5.08 2.87 8.29
C HIS A 7 -4.50 1.75 9.14
N ILE A 8 -4.52 1.92 10.46
CA ILE A 8 -4.24 0.82 11.40
C ILE A 8 -5.59 0.20 11.76
N LEU A 9 -5.77 -1.07 11.44
CA LEU A 9 -6.98 -1.81 11.73
C LEU A 9 -6.97 -2.32 13.17
N ALA A 10 -8.15 -2.60 13.72
CA ALA A 10 -8.30 -3.08 15.10
C ALA A 10 -7.55 -4.41 15.37
N ASN A 11 -7.29 -5.20 14.33
CA ASN A 11 -6.49 -6.44 14.41
C ASN A 11 -4.97 -6.19 14.36
N GLY A 12 -4.51 -4.93 14.40
CA GLY A 12 -3.09 -4.56 14.34
C GLY A 12 -2.49 -4.55 12.93
N SER A 13 -3.28 -4.80 11.88
CA SER A 13 -2.80 -4.74 10.49
C SER A 13 -2.69 -3.30 9.99
N LEU A 14 -1.67 -3.02 9.18
CA LEU A 14 -1.51 -1.74 8.48
C LEU A 14 -2.05 -1.85 7.05
N PHE A 15 -3.15 -1.17 6.78
CA PHE A 15 -3.84 -1.15 5.49
C PHE A 15 -3.51 0.13 4.71
N PHE A 16 -3.22 -0.02 3.42
CA PHE A 16 -2.98 1.09 2.51
C PHE A 16 -4.08 1.09 1.43
N PRO A 17 -4.96 2.11 1.41
CA PRO A 17 -6.01 2.19 0.40
C PRO A 17 -5.40 2.47 -0.98
N ALA A 18 -6.13 2.11 -2.03
CA ALA A 18 -5.79 2.50 -3.39
C ALA A 18 -5.76 4.04 -3.50
N PHE A 19 -4.80 4.56 -4.26
CA PHE A 19 -4.59 6.00 -4.41
C PHE A 19 -4.28 6.35 -5.86
N ASP A 20 -4.68 7.55 -6.27
CA ASP A 20 -4.32 8.13 -7.57
C ASP A 20 -2.84 8.50 -7.64
N ALA A 21 -2.27 8.49 -8.84
CA ALA A 21 -0.89 8.94 -9.11
C ALA A 21 -0.51 10.24 -8.40
N GLY A 22 -1.38 11.26 -8.50
CA GLY A 22 -1.17 12.59 -7.90
C GLY A 22 -1.27 12.62 -6.38
N SER A 23 -1.73 11.53 -5.76
CA SER A 23 -1.75 11.35 -4.30
C SER A 23 -0.57 10.52 -3.80
N PHE A 24 0.43 10.24 -4.65
CA PHE A 24 1.64 9.55 -4.23
C PHE A 24 2.38 10.34 -3.16
N ARG A 25 2.73 9.65 -2.07
CA ARG A 25 3.47 10.20 -0.96
C ARG A 25 4.64 9.31 -0.62
N GLN A 26 5.86 9.82 -0.78
CA GLN A 26 7.08 9.04 -0.56
C GLN A 26 7.16 8.51 0.88
N ASP A 27 6.74 9.29 1.87
CA ASP A 27 6.74 8.92 3.29
C ASP A 27 5.72 7.83 3.68
N VAL A 28 4.84 7.44 2.76
CA VAL A 28 3.83 6.39 2.99
C VAL A 28 3.99 5.25 1.99
N HIS A 29 4.12 5.58 0.71
CA HIS A 29 4.16 4.65 -0.40
C HIS A 29 5.57 4.18 -0.75
N TRP A 30 6.61 4.80 -0.19
CA TRP A 30 7.99 4.34 -0.28
C TRP A 30 8.70 4.55 1.05
N ALA A 31 8.37 3.71 2.02
CA ALA A 31 8.86 3.83 3.37
C ALA A 31 9.19 2.47 3.99
N ILE A 32 9.95 2.49 5.08
CA ILE A 32 10.21 1.33 5.92
C ILE A 32 9.29 1.40 7.12
N TYR A 33 8.56 0.31 7.36
CA TYR A 33 7.69 0.14 8.51
C TYR A 33 8.24 -0.92 9.45
N LYS A 34 7.88 -0.81 10.74
CA LYS A 34 8.12 -1.84 11.76
C LYS A 34 6.84 -2.05 12.55
N CYS A 35 6.55 -3.29 12.89
CA CYS A 35 5.53 -3.62 13.88
C CYS A 35 6.13 -3.50 15.28
N VAL A 36 5.40 -2.90 16.19
CA VAL A 36 5.80 -2.72 17.59
C VAL A 36 4.72 -3.31 18.47
N ALA A 37 5.08 -4.31 19.27
CA ALA A 37 4.23 -4.91 20.29
C ALA A 37 4.76 -4.53 21.67
N SER A 38 3.92 -3.93 22.51
CA SER A 38 4.32 -3.45 23.83
C SER A 38 3.38 -3.97 24.91
N ASN A 39 3.95 -4.36 26.05
CA ASN A 39 3.23 -4.71 27.26
C ASN A 39 3.95 -4.14 28.49
N SER A 40 3.46 -4.44 29.70
CA SER A 40 4.04 -3.93 30.96
C SER A 40 5.46 -4.42 31.24
N VAL A 41 5.90 -5.53 30.64
CA VAL A 41 7.24 -6.08 30.81
C VAL A 41 8.23 -5.43 29.85
N GLY A 42 7.79 -5.09 28.63
CA GLY A 42 8.65 -4.46 27.64
C GLY A 42 8.03 -4.34 26.25
N THR A 43 8.90 -4.05 25.28
CA THR A 43 8.52 -3.81 23.89
C THR A 43 9.37 -4.67 22.95
N ILE A 44 8.71 -5.31 21.98
CA ILE A 44 9.35 -6.07 20.90
C ILE A 44 9.07 -5.36 19.57
N VAL A 45 10.09 -5.27 18.73
CA VAL A 45 10.03 -4.62 17.41
C VAL A 45 10.37 -5.64 16.33
N SER A 46 9.59 -5.65 15.25
CA SER A 46 9.84 -6.53 14.11
C SER A 46 11.07 -6.11 13.31
N ARG A 47 11.48 -6.98 12.36
CA ARG A 47 12.36 -6.60 11.25
C ARG A 47 11.79 -5.44 10.43
N ASP A 48 12.68 -4.80 9.68
CA ASP A 48 12.34 -3.72 8.75
C ASP A 48 11.51 -4.26 7.57
N MET A 49 10.35 -3.65 7.34
CA MET A 49 9.44 -3.98 6.24
C MET A 49 9.44 -2.83 5.22
N SER A 50 10.05 -3.03 4.07
CA SER A 50 10.07 -2.04 2.99
C SER A 50 8.76 -2.10 2.20
N VAL A 51 7.98 -1.02 2.24
CA VAL A 51 6.79 -0.83 1.41
C VAL A 51 7.16 0.05 0.23
N LYS A 52 6.90 -0.43 -0.98
CA LYS A 52 7.05 0.33 -2.23
C LYS A 52 5.82 0.13 -3.09
N ALA A 53 5.05 1.19 -3.26
CA ALA A 53 3.89 1.22 -4.13
C ALA A 53 4.37 1.45 -5.56
N VAL A 54 4.01 0.55 -6.48
CA VAL A 54 4.36 0.66 -7.89
C VAL A 54 3.11 1.06 -8.65
N GLN A 55 3.14 2.24 -9.26
CA GLN A 55 2.08 2.63 -10.17
C GLN A 55 2.23 1.87 -11.48
N MET A 56 1.38 0.86 -11.69
CA MET A 56 1.22 0.26 -13.00
C MET A 56 0.32 1.16 -13.83
N LYS A 57 0.88 1.71 -14.91
CA LYS A 57 0.10 2.41 -15.92
C LYS A 57 -0.37 1.34 -16.91
N CYS A 58 -1.65 1.00 -16.89
CA CYS A 58 -2.25 0.28 -18.00
C CYS A 58 -2.41 1.27 -19.16
N ASP A 59 -1.35 1.44 -19.94
CA ASP A 59 -1.47 2.10 -21.24
C ASP A 59 -2.25 1.17 -22.17
N LEU A 60 -3.29 1.71 -22.77
CA LEU A 60 -4.22 1.02 -23.65
C LEU A 60 -3.47 0.34 -24.81
N PHE A 61 -3.27 -0.97 -24.73
CA PHE A 61 -3.04 -1.81 -25.90
C PHE A 61 -3.84 -3.10 -25.77
N ASP A 62 -5.10 -3.03 -26.21
CA ASP A 62 -5.85 -4.20 -26.66
C ASP A 62 -6.92 -3.76 -27.67
N VAL A 63 -6.52 -3.60 -28.93
CA VAL A 63 -7.46 -3.43 -30.07
C VAL A 63 -8.08 -4.77 -30.48
N VAL A 64 -7.61 -5.92 -29.97
CA VAL A 64 -7.98 -7.23 -30.55
C VAL A 64 -9.16 -7.93 -29.85
N ARG A 65 -9.62 -7.53 -28.65
CA ARG A 65 -10.60 -8.35 -27.91
C ARG A 65 -11.76 -7.64 -27.19
N GLY A 66 -12.19 -6.45 -27.62
CA GLY A 66 -13.55 -5.94 -27.33
C GLY A 66 -14.00 -5.88 -25.85
N LEU A 67 -13.09 -5.98 -24.88
CA LEU A 67 -13.38 -5.91 -23.46
C LEU A 67 -13.24 -4.46 -23.01
N ASN A 68 -14.34 -3.88 -22.54
CA ASN A 68 -14.40 -2.52 -22.02
C ASN A 68 -13.73 -2.46 -20.64
N VAL A 69 -12.41 -2.37 -20.60
CA VAL A 69 -11.66 -2.17 -19.35
C VAL A 69 -11.66 -0.68 -19.04
N ARG A 70 -12.64 -0.24 -18.24
CA ARG A 70 -12.65 1.12 -17.69
C ARG A 70 -11.69 1.16 -16.50
N SER A 71 -10.50 1.70 -16.75
CA SER A 71 -9.52 2.15 -15.75
C SER A 71 -8.92 1.05 -14.87
N CYS A 72 -7.74 0.56 -15.27
CA CYS A 72 -6.88 -0.20 -14.38
C CYS A 72 -5.79 0.75 -13.83
N SER A 73 -6.14 1.49 -12.79
CA SER A 73 -5.18 2.24 -11.95
C SER A 73 -5.17 1.63 -10.55
N THR A 74 -4.84 0.34 -10.45
CA THR A 74 -4.70 -0.31 -9.14
C THR A 74 -3.22 -0.37 -8.80
N VAL A 75 -2.80 0.44 -7.82
CA VAL A 75 -1.47 0.32 -7.24
C VAL A 75 -1.46 -0.90 -6.33
N ALA A 76 -0.79 -1.97 -6.75
CA ALA A 76 -0.58 -3.14 -5.92
C ALA A 76 0.57 -2.88 -4.93
N MET A 77 0.28 -3.02 -3.64
CA MET A 77 1.30 -3.05 -2.60
C MET A 77 1.45 -4.49 -2.11
N SER A 78 2.62 -5.08 -2.34
CA SER A 78 2.94 -6.40 -1.81
C SER A 78 3.63 -6.24 -0.45
N LEU A 79 3.05 -6.84 0.59
CA LEU A 79 3.65 -6.93 1.92
C LEU A 79 4.00 -8.41 2.17
N THR A 80 5.26 -8.79 1.96
CA THR A 80 5.74 -10.12 2.38
C THR A 80 6.19 -10.05 3.83
N ILE A 81 5.34 -10.51 4.73
CA ILE A 81 5.71 -10.78 6.12
C ILE A 81 6.31 -12.20 6.13
N TYR A 82 7.62 -12.30 6.41
CA TYR A 82 8.27 -13.57 6.74
C TYR A 82 8.30 -13.73 8.26
#